data_AF-U1QXS0-F1
#
_entry.id   AF-U1QXS0-F1
#
_cell.length_a   1.000
_cell.length_b   1.000
_cell.length_c   1.000
_cell.angle_alpha   90.00
_cell.angle_beta   90.00
_cell.angle_gamma   90.00
#
_symmetry.space_group_name_H-M   'P 1'
#
loop_
_entity.id
_entity.type
_entity.pdbx_description
1 polymer ?
#
loop_
_entity_poly.entity_id
_entity_poly.type
_entity_poly.pdbx_seq_one_letter_code
_entity_poly.pdbx_strand_id
1 'polypeptide(L)'
;MLGTAAGRETGDGTTTTDGGGGLPSGRDTALGVVAVLGAVAGARRTGVTARAYRFLWTVYQPATDDTTTATERAYRRLETLAEREYRPREPGETPRQYVDSVVRRGLDERAREVADAYERAHYGHGVSAETADDAVTTVDRLVRSRIPVVRRFV
;
A
#
# COMPACT_ATOMS: atom_id res chain seq x y z
N MET A 1 3.64 -42.90 63.53
CA MET A 1 3.06 -43.16 62.20
C MET A 1 1.60 -42.77 62.24
N LEU A 2 1.23 -41.69 61.54
CA LEU A 2 -0.09 -41.05 61.58
C LEU A 2 -0.89 -41.40 60.33
N GLY A 3 -2.22 -41.54 60.50
CA GLY A 3 -3.19 -41.07 59.52
C GLY A 3 -4.15 -42.12 58.97
N THR A 4 -5.39 -42.11 59.47
CA THR A 4 -6.60 -42.15 58.62
C THR A 4 -7.80 -41.78 59.49
N ALA A 5 -8.32 -40.58 59.28
CA ALA A 5 -9.65 -40.19 59.69
C ALA A 5 -10.31 -39.42 58.54
N ALA A 6 -11.44 -39.98 58.10
CA ALA A 6 -12.68 -39.39 57.59
C ALA A 6 -12.65 -38.09 56.77
N GLY A 7 -13.44 -38.10 55.69
CA GLY A 7 -13.96 -36.88 55.07
C GLY A 7 -14.53 -37.13 53.68
N ARG A 8 -15.81 -37.49 53.61
CA ARG A 8 -16.61 -37.47 52.38
C ARG A 8 -17.11 -36.02 52.20
N GLU A 9 -17.07 -35.46 50.99
CA GLU A 9 -18.17 -34.77 50.28
C GLU A 9 -17.73 -33.72 49.23
N THR A 10 -18.37 -33.84 48.07
CA THR A 10 -18.82 -32.82 47.09
C THR A 10 -17.84 -31.84 46.42
N GLY A 11 -17.76 -31.98 45.09
CA GLY A 11 -18.45 -31.02 44.21
C GLY A 11 -17.70 -29.77 43.72
N ASP A 12 -17.40 -29.81 42.43
CA ASP A 12 -17.31 -28.70 41.46
C ASP A 12 -16.11 -27.74 41.49
N GLY A 13 -15.63 -27.41 40.28
CA GLY A 13 -14.51 -26.49 40.06
C GLY A 13 -13.74 -26.77 38.77
N THR A 14 -14.35 -26.45 37.63
CA THR A 14 -13.66 -26.24 36.34
C THR A 14 -12.51 -25.25 36.47
N THR A 15 -11.39 -25.48 35.77
CA THR A 15 -10.53 -24.50 35.00
C THR A 15 -9.24 -25.25 34.60
N THR A 16 -9.12 -25.77 33.38
CA THR A 16 -8.69 -25.09 32.15
C THR A 16 -7.18 -24.79 32.11
N THR A 17 -6.53 -25.55 31.22
CA THR A 17 -5.36 -25.21 30.39
C THR A 17 -4.02 -24.97 31.06
N ASP A 18 -3.06 -25.88 30.82
CA ASP A 18 -1.84 -25.52 30.08
C ASP A 18 -0.96 -26.72 29.69
N GLY A 19 -0.38 -26.63 28.48
CA GLY A 19 0.96 -27.14 28.20
C GLY A 19 1.10 -28.52 27.54
N GLY A 20 1.14 -28.55 26.21
CA GLY A 20 1.66 -29.70 25.46
C GLY A 20 2.06 -29.33 24.03
N GLY A 21 3.36 -29.21 23.77
CA GLY A 21 3.91 -29.01 22.42
C GLY A 21 3.54 -30.17 21.51
N GLY A 22 2.48 -30.01 20.73
CA GLY A 22 2.07 -30.92 19.68
C GLY A 22 2.21 -30.21 18.33
N LEU A 23 2.92 -30.83 17.39
CA LEU A 23 2.88 -30.43 15.98
C LEU A 23 1.40 -30.29 15.56
N PRO A 24 1.01 -29.18 14.91
CA PRO A 24 -0.38 -28.96 14.53
C PRO A 24 -0.90 -30.18 13.77
N SER A 25 -2.12 -30.63 14.09
CA SER A 25 -2.70 -31.80 13.43
C SER A 25 -2.64 -31.58 11.91
N GLY A 26 -2.45 -32.65 11.13
CA GLY A 26 -2.35 -32.52 9.66
C GLY A 26 -3.54 -31.78 9.04
N ARG A 27 -4.70 -31.81 9.72
CA ARG A 27 -5.90 -31.05 9.38
C ARG A 27 -5.74 -29.55 9.61
N ASP A 28 -5.17 -29.12 10.73
CA ASP A 28 -4.90 -27.70 11.02
C ASP A 28 -3.85 -27.14 10.06
N THR A 29 -2.85 -27.96 9.69
CA THR A 29 -1.86 -27.60 8.67
C THR A 29 -2.50 -27.47 7.29
N ALA A 30 -3.37 -28.41 6.90
CA ALA A 30 -4.06 -28.36 5.62
C ALA A 30 -5.01 -27.14 5.52
N LEU A 31 -5.75 -26.86 6.60
CA LEU A 31 -6.60 -25.67 6.68
C LEU A 31 -5.78 -24.38 6.61
N GLY A 32 -4.61 -24.34 7.28
CA GLY A 32 -3.68 -23.22 7.18
C GLY A 32 -3.17 -23.01 5.75
N VAL A 33 -2.75 -24.07 5.06
CA VAL A 33 -2.30 -24.02 3.66
C VAL A 33 -3.43 -23.56 2.74
N VAL A 34 -4.64 -24.10 2.90
CA VAL A 34 -5.81 -23.68 2.10
C VAL A 34 -6.18 -22.24 2.39
N ALA A 35 -6.10 -21.78 3.63
CA ALA A 35 -6.36 -20.39 3.99
C ALA A 35 -5.31 -19.45 3.35
N VAL A 36 -4.03 -19.80 3.37
CA VAL A 36 -2.97 -19.03 2.70
C VAL A 36 -3.17 -19.01 1.19
N LEU A 37 -3.46 -20.15 0.56
CA LEU A 37 -3.73 -20.22 -0.88
C LEU A 37 -4.99 -19.44 -1.26
N GLY A 38 -6.04 -19.52 -0.44
CA GLY A 38 -7.27 -18.78 -0.59
C GLY A 38 -7.05 -17.26 -0.44
N ALA A 39 -6.20 -16.84 0.50
CA ALA A 39 -5.82 -15.45 0.67
C ALA A 39 -4.99 -14.94 -0.52
N VAL A 40 -4.05 -15.73 -1.04
CA VAL A 40 -3.23 -15.38 -2.23
C VAL A 40 -4.10 -15.31 -3.49
N ALA A 41 -4.95 -16.31 -3.71
CA ALA A 41 -5.87 -16.34 -4.84
C ALA A 41 -6.92 -15.24 -4.73
N GLY A 42 -7.43 -14.99 -3.52
CA GLY A 42 -8.32 -13.89 -3.19
C GLY A 42 -7.67 -12.54 -3.50
N ALA A 43 -6.43 -12.32 -3.05
CA ALA A 43 -5.70 -11.08 -3.31
C ALA A 43 -5.43 -10.83 -4.81
N ARG A 44 -5.14 -11.90 -5.56
CA ARG A 44 -4.99 -11.87 -7.02
C ARG A 44 -6.31 -11.56 -7.74
N ARG A 45 -7.44 -12.04 -7.20
CA ARG A 45 -8.78 -11.93 -7.82
C ARG A 45 -9.52 -10.65 -7.44
N THR A 46 -9.33 -10.14 -6.22
CA THR A 46 -9.91 -8.88 -5.77
C THR A 46 -9.07 -7.68 -6.16
N GLY A 47 -7.84 -7.91 -6.64
CA GLY A 47 -6.90 -6.84 -6.98
C GLY A 47 -6.76 -5.93 -5.77
N VAL A 48 -6.19 -6.45 -4.68
CA VAL A 48 -5.84 -5.68 -3.47
C VAL A 48 -5.33 -4.34 -3.95
N THR A 49 -6.16 -3.30 -3.80
CA THR A 49 -5.84 -1.98 -4.31
C THR A 49 -4.49 -1.60 -3.73
N ALA A 50 -3.62 -0.94 -4.50
CA ALA A 50 -2.28 -0.54 -4.05
C ALA A 50 -2.26 -0.02 -2.59
N ARG A 51 -3.33 0.72 -2.24
CA ARG A 51 -3.72 1.16 -0.88
C ARG A 51 -3.58 0.12 0.25
N ALA A 52 -4.07 -1.11 0.07
CA ALA A 52 -4.14 -2.12 1.13
C ALA A 52 -2.81 -2.87 1.32
N TYR A 53 -2.06 -3.11 0.25
CA TYR A 53 -0.67 -3.58 0.35
C TYR A 53 0.21 -2.53 1.05
N ARG A 54 -0.07 -1.26 0.76
CA ARG A 54 0.67 -0.13 1.30
C ARG A 54 0.44 0.10 2.79
N PHE A 55 -0.77 -0.09 3.30
CA PHE A 55 -1.06 0.07 4.73
C PHE A 55 -0.20 -0.87 5.60
N LEU A 56 0.03 -2.09 5.13
CA LEU A 56 0.91 -3.07 5.78
C LEU A 56 2.39 -2.65 5.71
N TRP A 57 2.82 -2.04 4.60
CA TRP A 57 4.18 -1.54 4.40
C TRP A 57 4.47 -0.24 5.18
N THR A 58 3.47 0.62 5.37
CA THR A 58 3.56 1.88 6.14
C THR A 58 3.93 1.65 7.61
N VAL A 59 3.56 0.51 8.20
CA VAL A 59 3.93 0.17 9.58
C VAL A 59 5.43 -0.12 9.73
N TYR A 60 6.13 -0.44 8.64
CA TYR A 60 7.50 -0.98 8.69
C TYR A 60 8.59 -0.08 8.06
N GLN A 61 8.25 1.08 7.50
CA GLN A 61 9.18 1.82 6.63
C GLN A 61 9.85 3.05 7.29
N PRO A 62 11.20 3.21 7.20
CA PRO A 62 11.88 4.45 7.58
C PRO A 62 11.45 5.63 6.70
N ALA A 63 11.20 6.77 7.35
CA ALA A 63 10.19 7.75 6.96
C ALA A 63 10.55 8.77 5.87
N THR A 64 11.76 8.76 5.28
CA THR A 64 12.19 9.88 4.41
C THR A 64 12.64 9.45 3.01
N ASP A 65 13.53 8.46 2.88
CA ASP A 65 14.11 8.11 1.58
C ASP A 65 13.08 7.48 0.62
N ASP A 66 12.15 6.69 1.14
CA ASP A 66 11.18 5.99 0.29
C ASP A 66 10.08 6.93 -0.25
N THR A 67 9.57 7.83 0.59
CA THR A 67 8.52 8.77 0.17
C THR A 67 9.02 9.78 -0.84
N THR A 68 10.26 10.27 -0.67
CA THR A 68 10.89 11.17 -1.64
C THR A 68 11.13 10.46 -2.96
N THR A 69 11.73 9.26 -2.94
CA THR A 69 11.97 8.46 -4.14
C THR A 69 10.67 8.08 -4.87
N ALA A 70 9.61 7.72 -4.13
CA ALA A 70 8.31 7.37 -4.69
C ALA A 70 7.68 8.56 -5.42
N THR A 71 7.73 9.73 -4.79
CA THR A 71 7.17 10.97 -5.35
C THR A 71 8.00 11.45 -6.55
N GLU A 72 9.33 11.34 -6.49
CA GLU A 72 10.23 11.59 -7.63
C GLU A 72 9.89 10.71 -8.82
N ARG A 73 9.73 9.40 -8.59
CA ARG A 73 9.35 8.45 -9.65
C ARG A 73 7.98 8.79 -10.24
N ALA A 74 7.01 9.15 -9.40
CA ALA A 74 5.68 9.56 -9.86
C ALA A 74 5.77 10.80 -10.76
N TYR A 75 6.48 11.85 -10.29
CA TYR A 75 6.66 13.08 -11.05
C TYR A 75 7.40 12.83 -12.38
N ARG A 76 8.47 12.04 -12.40
CA ARG A 76 9.16 11.71 -13.67
C ARG A 76 8.26 11.02 -14.69
N ARG A 77 7.40 10.11 -14.23
CA ARG A 77 6.41 9.44 -15.11
C ARG A 77 5.36 10.42 -15.63
N LEU A 78 4.90 11.34 -14.78
CA LEU A 78 4.03 12.44 -15.19
C LEU A 78 4.70 13.36 -16.21
N GLU A 79 5.96 13.72 -15.98
CA GLU A 79 6.76 14.56 -16.87
C GLU A 79 6.88 13.88 -18.24
N THR A 80 7.32 12.62 -18.29
CA THR A 80 7.39 11.85 -19.55
C THR A 80 6.05 11.77 -20.29
N LEU A 81 4.93 11.60 -19.58
CA LEU A 81 3.59 11.62 -20.17
C LEU A 81 3.30 13.00 -20.80
N ALA A 82 3.55 14.06 -20.04
CA ALA A 82 3.29 15.43 -20.45
C ALA A 82 4.19 15.88 -21.61
N GLU A 83 5.46 15.43 -21.64
CA GLU A 83 6.40 15.69 -22.74
C GLU A 83 5.93 15.08 -24.05
N ARG A 84 5.36 13.87 -23.99
CA ARG A 84 4.85 13.16 -25.17
C ARG A 84 3.56 13.76 -25.72
N GLU A 85 2.66 14.24 -24.86
CA GLU A 85 1.33 14.68 -25.28
C GLU A 85 1.19 16.19 -25.45
N TYR A 86 1.99 16.99 -24.75
CA TYR A 86 1.80 18.44 -24.68
C TYR A 86 3.04 19.24 -25.06
N ARG A 87 4.12 19.17 -24.26
CA ARG A 87 5.39 19.85 -24.53
C ARG A 87 6.51 19.41 -23.59
N PRO A 88 7.78 19.54 -23.98
CA PRO A 88 8.90 19.42 -23.05
C PRO A 88 8.88 20.49 -21.95
N ARG A 89 9.53 20.21 -20.81
CA ARG A 89 9.81 21.20 -19.77
C ARG A 89 10.96 22.12 -20.18
N GLU A 90 10.82 23.41 -19.89
CA GLU A 90 11.86 24.39 -20.23
C GLU A 90 12.96 24.45 -19.15
N PRO A 91 14.21 24.78 -19.52
CA PRO A 91 15.26 25.04 -18.55
C PRO A 91 14.86 26.16 -17.56
N GLY A 92 15.04 25.91 -16.27
CA GLY A 92 14.72 26.88 -15.20
C GLY A 92 13.25 26.93 -14.79
N GLU A 93 12.37 26.22 -15.48
CA GLU A 93 10.97 26.09 -15.09
C GLU A 93 10.83 25.19 -13.86
N THR A 94 10.04 25.57 -12.86
CA THR A 94 9.79 24.69 -11.70
C THR A 94 8.85 23.54 -12.07
N PRO A 95 8.90 22.39 -11.36
CA PRO A 95 7.96 21.29 -11.56
C PRO A 95 6.49 21.74 -11.56
N ARG A 96 6.10 22.60 -10.62
CA ARG A 96 4.75 23.16 -10.53
C ARG A 96 4.42 24.07 -11.71
N GLN A 97 5.32 24.96 -12.13
CA GLN A 97 5.12 25.83 -13.29
C GLN A 97 4.89 25.02 -14.57
N TYR A 98 5.71 23.99 -14.76
CA TYR A 98 5.59 23.07 -15.89
C TYR A 98 4.23 22.39 -15.91
N VAL A 99 3.85 21.75 -14.80
CA VAL A 99 2.55 21.05 -14.67
C VAL A 99 1.37 22.00 -14.85
N ASP A 100 1.40 23.18 -14.24
CA ASP A 100 0.33 24.18 -14.41
C ASP A 100 0.15 24.59 -15.87
N SER A 101 1.25 24.69 -16.62
CA SER A 101 1.19 25.02 -18.04
C SER A 101 0.55 23.93 -18.90
N VAL A 102 0.83 22.64 -18.61
CA VAL A 102 0.28 21.52 -19.38
C VAL A 102 -1.16 21.22 -18.97
N VAL A 103 -1.53 21.47 -17.70
CA VAL A 103 -2.94 21.45 -17.27
C VAL A 103 -3.75 22.50 -18.01
N ARG A 104 -3.23 23.72 -18.20
CA ARG A 104 -3.88 24.73 -19.06
C ARG A 104 -4.04 24.28 -20.52
N ARG A 105 -3.28 23.29 -20.97
CA ARG A 105 -3.36 22.69 -22.32
C ARG A 105 -4.24 21.44 -22.36
N GLY A 106 -4.87 21.05 -21.24
CA GLY A 106 -5.83 19.95 -21.17
C GLY A 106 -5.34 18.70 -20.43
N LEU A 107 -4.21 18.74 -19.72
CA LEU A 107 -3.88 17.69 -18.75
C LEU A 107 -4.85 17.77 -17.55
N ASP A 108 -5.13 16.63 -16.90
CA ASP A 108 -6.01 16.56 -15.73
C ASP A 108 -5.46 17.40 -14.57
N GLU A 109 -6.34 18.14 -13.90
CA GLU A 109 -5.98 19.07 -12.82
C GLU A 109 -5.29 18.39 -11.62
N ARG A 110 -5.58 17.10 -11.39
CA ARG A 110 -4.93 16.32 -10.32
C ARG A 110 -3.42 16.19 -10.51
N ALA A 111 -2.90 16.44 -11.72
CA ALA A 111 -1.45 16.51 -11.95
C ALA A 111 -0.76 17.55 -11.04
N ARG A 112 -1.46 18.63 -10.66
CA ARG A 112 -0.93 19.67 -9.76
C ARG A 112 -0.56 19.11 -8.38
N GLU A 113 -1.37 18.19 -7.87
CA GLU A 113 -1.13 17.56 -6.55
C GLU A 113 0.17 16.73 -6.56
N VAL A 114 0.49 16.10 -7.69
CA VAL A 114 1.74 15.34 -7.87
C VAL A 114 2.95 16.29 -7.87
N ALA A 115 2.86 17.42 -8.57
CA ALA A 115 3.92 18.42 -8.59
C ALA A 115 4.15 19.03 -7.20
N ASP A 116 3.07 19.33 -6.48
CA ASP A 116 3.13 19.85 -5.11
C ASP A 116 3.77 18.84 -4.15
N ALA A 117 3.39 17.55 -4.24
CA ALA A 117 4.02 16.50 -3.47
C ALA A 117 5.52 16.39 -3.77
N TYR A 118 5.92 16.46 -5.04
CA TYR A 118 7.33 16.43 -5.46
C TYR A 118 8.12 17.59 -4.86
N GLU A 119 7.62 18.82 -4.99
CA GLU A 119 8.30 19.99 -4.47
C GLU A 119 8.43 19.94 -2.94
N ARG A 120 7.38 19.51 -2.22
CA ARG A 120 7.46 19.33 -0.76
C ARG A 120 8.45 18.24 -0.34
N ALA A 121 8.53 17.16 -1.11
CA ALA A 121 9.47 16.06 -0.84
C ALA A 121 10.94 16.47 -1.06
N HIS A 122 11.23 17.24 -2.10
CA HIS A 122 12.60 17.59 -2.48
C HIS A 122 13.11 18.92 -1.90
N TYR A 123 12.21 19.90 -1.76
CA TYR A 123 12.57 21.27 -1.37
C TYR A 123 11.92 21.69 -0.04
N GLY A 124 10.98 20.90 0.46
CA GLY A 124 10.28 21.15 1.72
C GLY A 124 10.73 20.22 2.85
N HIS A 125 9.82 19.99 3.78
CA HIS A 125 10.04 19.15 4.97
C HIS A 125 9.70 17.66 4.73
N GLY A 126 9.56 17.23 3.47
CA GLY A 126 9.10 15.88 3.14
C GLY A 126 7.58 15.79 2.95
N VAL A 127 7.10 14.58 2.68
CA VAL A 127 5.67 14.26 2.53
C VAL A 127 5.32 13.00 3.33
N SER A 128 4.05 12.88 3.71
CA SER A 128 3.57 11.64 4.34
C SER A 128 3.62 10.48 3.35
N ALA A 129 3.65 9.25 3.90
CA ALA A 129 3.44 8.05 3.09
C ALA A 129 2.16 8.23 2.27
N GLU A 130 0.99 8.42 2.88
CA GLU A 130 -0.29 8.60 2.17
C GLU A 130 -0.18 9.51 0.93
N THR A 131 0.35 10.73 1.09
CA THR A 131 0.58 11.69 -0.01
C THR A 131 1.38 11.09 -1.16
N ALA A 132 2.46 10.36 -0.86
CA ALA A 132 3.34 9.79 -1.88
C ALA A 132 2.66 8.73 -2.77
N ASP A 133 1.67 7.95 -2.28
CA ASP A 133 0.89 7.05 -3.18
C ASP A 133 -0.45 7.57 -3.64
N ASP A 134 -0.97 8.64 -3.04
CA ASP A 134 -1.93 9.45 -3.76
C ASP A 134 -1.29 10.02 -5.04
N ALA A 135 -0.03 10.47 -4.97
CA ALA A 135 0.74 10.91 -6.13
C ALA A 135 0.97 9.77 -7.14
N VAL A 136 1.50 8.63 -6.70
CA VAL A 136 1.72 7.45 -7.58
C VAL A 136 0.41 6.98 -8.22
N THR A 137 -0.64 6.80 -7.42
CA THR A 137 -1.95 6.34 -7.89
C THR A 137 -2.56 7.32 -8.89
N THR A 138 -2.41 8.62 -8.65
CA THR A 138 -2.86 9.66 -9.58
C THR A 138 -2.15 9.52 -10.93
N VAL A 139 -0.82 9.44 -10.93
CA VAL A 139 -0.06 9.27 -12.19
C VAL A 139 -0.41 7.96 -12.89
N ASP A 140 -0.57 6.86 -12.17
CA ASP A 140 -0.98 5.58 -12.76
C ASP A 140 -2.35 5.67 -13.44
N ARG A 141 -3.33 6.37 -12.83
CA ARG A 141 -4.62 6.63 -13.48
C ARG A 141 -4.47 7.49 -14.72
N LEU A 142 -3.67 8.56 -14.66
CA LEU A 142 -3.44 9.47 -15.79
C LEU A 142 -2.79 8.74 -16.97
N VAL A 143 -1.78 7.92 -16.71
CA VAL A 143 -1.12 7.10 -17.73
C VAL A 143 -2.11 6.10 -18.31
N ARG A 144 -2.88 5.40 -17.45
CA ARG A 144 -3.83 4.37 -17.90
C ARG A 144 -4.96 4.93 -18.75
N SER A 145 -5.46 6.12 -18.44
CA SER A 145 -6.53 6.75 -19.24
C SER A 145 -6.08 7.11 -20.66
N ARG A 146 -4.77 7.17 -20.90
CA ARG A 146 -4.15 7.54 -22.18
C ARG A 146 -3.61 6.33 -22.97
N ILE A 147 -3.59 5.14 -22.37
CA ILE A 147 -3.24 3.89 -23.08
C ILE A 147 -4.52 3.29 -23.70
N PRO A 148 -4.72 3.36 -25.03
CA PRO A 148 -5.95 2.90 -25.68
C PRO A 148 -6.20 1.38 -25.54
N VAL A 149 -5.17 0.59 -25.23
CA VAL A 149 -5.24 -0.89 -25.24
C VAL A 149 -5.97 -1.47 -24.02
N VAL A 150 -6.10 -0.72 -22.92
CA VAL A 150 -6.76 -1.23 -21.69
C VAL A 150 -8.30 -1.21 -21.79
N ARG A 151 -8.88 -0.49 -22.76
CA ARG A 151 -10.33 -0.36 -22.93
C ARG A 151 -10.99 -1.55 -23.67
N ARG A 152 -10.20 -2.52 -24.17
CA ARG A 152 -10.68 -3.68 -24.95
C ARG A 152 -11.00 -4.91 -24.08
N PHE A 153 -10.62 -4.92 -22.80
CA PHE A 153 -10.71 -6.10 -21.93
C PHE A 153 -11.42 -5.84 -20.58
N VAL A 154 -12.22 -4.76 -20.48
CA VAL A 154 -13.15 -4.52 -19.37
C VAL A 154 -14.54 -4.31 -19.94
#